data_AF-A0AAE0CF83-F1
#
_entry.id   AF-A0AAE0CF83-F1
#
_cell.length_a   1.000
_cell.length_b   1.000
_cell.length_c   1.000
_cell.angle_alpha   90.00
_cell.angle_beta   90.00
_cell.angle_gamma   90.00
#
_symmetry.space_group_name_H-M   'P 1'
#
loop_
_entity.id
_entity.type
_entity.pdbx_description
1 polymer ?
#
loop_
_entity_poly.entity_id
_entity_poly.type
_entity_poly.pdbx_seq_one_letter_code
_entity_poly.pdbx_strand_id
1 'polypeptide(L)'
;MFVPSDSFGGKSPERKAAEAMRNLFTFVAARVVLAQLEGSGRGALGAYDAESYEVLSNFLLDNPIQDCDKWCSELMNKNSKIGKFAESCGRNKWL
;
A
#
# COMPACT_ATOMS: atom_id res chain seq x y z
N MET A 1 -21.91 25.46 7.11
CA MET A 1 -22.19 24.80 8.41
C MET A 1 -20.85 24.56 9.08
N PHE A 2 -20.61 25.22 10.22
CA PHE A 2 -19.36 25.12 10.98
C PHE A 2 -19.62 24.17 12.15
N VAL A 3 -18.87 23.07 12.23
CA VAL A 3 -18.98 22.10 13.34
C VAL A 3 -17.87 22.44 14.35
N PRO A 4 -18.22 22.73 15.62
CA PRO A 4 -17.23 23.02 16.64
C PRO A 4 -16.22 21.86 16.80
N SER A 5 -14.94 22.20 16.96
CA SER A 5 -13.84 21.23 17.07
C SER A 5 -14.02 20.22 18.22
N ASP A 6 -14.77 20.60 19.25
CA ASP A 6 -15.07 19.77 20.42
C ASP A 6 -16.11 18.66 20.14
N SER A 7 -16.86 18.77 19.04
CA SER A 7 -17.83 17.74 18.61
C SER A 7 -17.19 16.53 17.94
N PHE A 8 -15.88 16.56 17.67
CA PHE A 8 -15.15 15.47 17.02
C PHE A 8 -14.37 14.56 17.99
N GLY A 9 -14.31 14.92 19.28
CA GLY A 9 -13.80 14.02 20.32
C GLY A 9 -12.39 13.46 20.10
N GLY A 10 -11.52 14.18 19.37
CA GLY A 10 -10.15 13.76 19.10
C GLY A 10 -9.64 14.18 17.71
N LYS A 11 -9.86 13.35 16.68
CA LYS A 11 -9.38 13.62 15.31
C LYS A 11 -10.45 14.37 14.52
N SER A 12 -10.03 15.40 13.78
CA SER A 12 -10.93 16.06 12.85
C SER A 12 -11.41 15.09 11.76
N PRO A 13 -12.61 15.29 11.18
CA PRO A 13 -13.12 14.46 10.08
C PRO A 13 -12.17 14.44 8.88
N GLU A 14 -11.54 15.57 8.60
CA GLU A 14 -10.57 15.71 7.52
C GLU A 14 -9.35 14.84 7.81
N ARG A 15 -8.89 14.79 9.06
CA ARG A 15 -7.78 13.91 9.45
C ARG A 15 -8.16 12.44 9.33
N LYS A 16 -9.37 12.05 9.74
CA LYS A 16 -9.88 10.68 9.59
C LYS A 16 -10.02 10.29 8.11
N ALA A 17 -10.52 11.20 7.28
CA ALA A 17 -10.63 10.99 5.84
C ALA A 17 -9.25 10.86 5.18
N ALA A 18 -8.29 11.70 5.56
CA ALA A 18 -6.92 11.63 5.07
C ALA A 18 -6.27 10.28 5.43
N GLU A 19 -6.45 9.78 6.66
CA GLU A 19 -5.97 8.45 7.07
C GLU A 19 -6.59 7.33 6.23
N ALA A 20 -7.91 7.38 5.99
CA ALA A 20 -8.58 6.42 5.11
C ALA A 20 -8.05 6.48 3.66
N MET A 21 -7.80 7.68 3.14
CA MET A 21 -7.23 7.84 1.79
C MET A 21 -5.80 7.34 1.68
N ARG A 22 -4.97 7.51 2.73
CA ARG A 22 -3.62 6.92 2.77
C ARG A 22 -3.68 5.41 2.63
N ASN A 23 -4.55 4.75 3.40
CA ASN A 23 -4.74 3.31 3.31
C ASN A 23 -5.22 2.88 1.90
N LEU A 24 -6.16 3.62 1.31
CA LEU A 24 -6.64 3.37 -0.04
C LEU A 24 -5.52 3.48 -1.08
N PHE A 25 -4.70 4.53 -1.02
CA PHE A 25 -3.60 4.71 -1.97
C PHE A 25 -2.54 3.60 -1.83
N THR A 26 -2.25 3.14 -0.62
CA THR A 26 -1.37 1.98 -0.41
C THR A 26 -1.95 0.70 -1.02
N PHE A 27 -3.25 0.47 -0.87
CA PHE A 27 -3.92 -0.67 -1.52
C PHE A 27 -3.85 -0.59 -3.04
N VAL A 28 -4.16 0.57 -3.62
CA VAL A 28 -4.07 0.79 -5.07
C VAL A 28 -2.64 0.57 -5.56
N ALA A 29 -1.64 1.12 -4.86
CA ALA A 29 -0.23 0.92 -5.19
C ALA A 29 0.16 -0.58 -5.17
N ALA A 30 -0.26 -1.33 -4.15
CA ALA A 30 -0.01 -2.77 -4.08
C ALA A 30 -0.64 -3.53 -5.27
N ARG A 31 -1.86 -3.16 -5.68
CA ARG A 31 -2.52 -3.75 -6.86
C ARG A 31 -1.81 -3.41 -8.17
N VAL A 32 -1.33 -2.18 -8.33
CA VAL A 32 -0.53 -1.76 -9.49
C VAL A 32 0.77 -2.56 -9.57
N VAL A 33 1.47 -2.73 -8.44
CA VAL A 33 2.71 -3.52 -8.39
C VAL A 33 2.44 -4.99 -8.71
N LEU A 34 1.36 -5.57 -8.19
CA LEU A 34 0.96 -6.94 -8.56
C LEU A 34 0.78 -7.09 -10.08
N ALA A 35 0.07 -6.17 -10.73
CA ALA A 35 -0.10 -6.19 -12.18
C ALA A 35 1.23 -6.04 -12.94
N GLN A 36 2.16 -5.23 -12.42
CA GLN A 36 3.50 -5.09 -13.01
C GLN A 36 4.33 -6.38 -12.89
N LEU A 37 4.23 -7.09 -11.76
CA LEU A 37 4.93 -8.35 -11.52
C LEU A 37 4.35 -9.50 -12.36
N GLU A 38 3.02 -9.55 -12.51
CA GLU A 38 2.30 -10.47 -13.38
C GLU A 38 2.68 -10.28 -14.86
N GLY A 39 3.00 -9.05 -15.26
CA GLY A 39 3.51 -8.71 -16.59
C GLY A 39 2.44 -8.77 -17.68
N SER A 40 2.81 -9.17 -18.91
CA SER A 40 1.93 -9.06 -20.09
C SER A 40 0.80 -10.09 -20.17
N GLY A 41 0.61 -10.93 -19.13
CA GLY A 41 -0.43 -11.94 -19.09
C GLY A 41 -0.23 -13.14 -20.03
N ARG A 42 0.92 -13.24 -20.71
CA ARG A 42 1.29 -14.38 -21.59
C ARG A 42 1.88 -15.58 -20.82
N GLY A 43 1.40 -15.81 -19.60
CA GLY A 43 1.95 -16.85 -18.70
C GLY A 43 3.40 -16.60 -18.27
N ALA A 44 4.12 -17.65 -17.89
CA ALA A 44 5.48 -17.56 -17.33
C ALA A 44 6.52 -16.87 -18.24
N LEU A 45 6.28 -16.81 -19.56
CA LEU A 45 7.16 -16.12 -20.52
C LEU A 45 6.94 -14.59 -20.55
N GLY A 46 5.84 -14.11 -19.97
CA GLY A 46 5.45 -12.70 -19.95
C GLY A 46 5.48 -12.06 -18.56
N ALA A 47 5.76 -12.84 -17.51
CA ALA A 47 5.85 -12.37 -16.13
C ALA A 47 7.20 -11.71 -15.86
N TYR A 48 7.19 -10.58 -15.16
CA TYR A 48 8.43 -9.89 -14.79
C TYR A 48 9.09 -10.60 -13.60
N ASP A 49 8.30 -10.98 -12.60
CA ASP A 49 8.76 -11.73 -11.43
C ASP A 49 7.60 -12.46 -10.74
N ALA A 50 7.40 -13.73 -11.10
CA ALA A 50 6.32 -14.57 -10.57
C ALA A 50 6.50 -14.91 -9.08
N GLU A 51 7.73 -14.99 -8.58
CA GLU A 51 8.02 -15.28 -7.17
C GLU A 51 7.58 -14.11 -6.30
N SER A 52 7.99 -12.89 -6.68
CA SER A 52 7.58 -11.67 -5.98
C SER A 52 6.07 -11.42 -6.07
N TYR A 53 5.43 -11.78 -7.19
CA TYR A 53 3.98 -11.73 -7.34
C TYR A 53 3.27 -12.60 -6.29
N GLU A 54 3.66 -13.87 -6.19
CA GLU A 54 3.07 -14.80 -5.21
C GLU A 54 3.30 -14.32 -3.78
N VAL A 55 4.50 -13.85 -3.44
CA VAL A 55 4.81 -13.32 -2.11
C VAL A 55 3.93 -12.11 -1.77
N LEU A 56 3.79 -11.14 -2.69
CA LEU A 56 2.98 -9.94 -2.45
C LEU A 56 1.49 -10.27 -2.41
N SER A 57 1.02 -11.17 -3.28
CA SER A 57 -0.38 -11.59 -3.35
C SER A 57 -0.81 -12.27 -2.05
N ASN A 58 -0.02 -13.25 -1.59
CA ASN A 58 -0.29 -13.94 -0.32
C ASN A 58 -0.17 -12.99 0.87
N PHE A 59 0.81 -12.08 0.88
CA PHE A 59 0.94 -11.09 1.95
C PHE A 59 -0.28 -10.17 2.05
N LEU A 60 -0.83 -9.72 0.92
CA LEU A 60 -2.02 -8.87 0.85
C LEU A 60 -3.29 -9.60 1.32
N LEU A 61 -3.40 -10.91 1.07
CA LEU A 61 -4.49 -11.75 1.56
C LEU A 61 -4.41 -11.97 3.08
N ASP A 62 -3.21 -12.27 3.58
CA ASP A 62 -2.99 -12.58 5.00
C ASP A 62 -3.01 -11.33 5.89
N ASN A 63 -2.63 -10.17 5.35
CA ASN A 63 -2.46 -8.92 6.10
C ASN A 63 -3.25 -7.79 5.43
N PRO A 64 -4.52 -7.56 5.80
CA PRO A 64 -5.30 -6.46 5.26
C PRO A 64 -4.75 -5.09 5.66
N ILE A 65 -4.79 -4.13 4.74
CA ILE A 65 -4.26 -2.78 4.95
C ILE A 65 -5.20 -1.97 5.84
N GLN A 66 -4.93 -1.98 7.15
CA GLN A 66 -5.62 -1.15 8.15
C GLN A 66 -4.77 0.03 8.61
N ASP A 67 -3.46 -0.14 8.64
CA ASP A 67 -2.47 0.89 8.91
C ASP A 67 -1.39 0.80 7.83
N CYS A 68 -1.37 1.78 6.93
CA CYS A 68 -0.43 1.80 5.81
C CYS A 68 1.05 1.81 6.24
N ASP A 69 1.41 2.52 7.30
CA ASP A 69 2.81 2.69 7.69
C ASP A 69 3.34 1.39 8.33
N LYS A 70 2.52 0.78 9.17
CA LYS A 70 2.82 -0.54 9.76
C LYS A 70 2.88 -1.63 8.70
N TRP A 71 1.89 -1.68 7.81
CA TRP A 71 1.81 -2.68 6.75
C TRP A 71 3.00 -2.60 5.79
N CYS A 72 3.39 -1.39 5.38
CA CYS A 72 4.59 -1.18 4.56
C CYS A 72 5.87 -1.63 5.27
N SER A 73 5.99 -1.35 6.56
CA SER A 73 7.14 -1.76 7.37
C SER A 73 7.24 -3.29 7.48
N GLU A 74 6.12 -3.98 7.68
CA GLU A 74 6.05 -5.45 7.72
C GLU A 74 6.38 -6.08 6.36
N LEU A 75 5.89 -5.48 5.26
CA LEU A 75 6.21 -5.91 3.90
C LEU A 75 7.72 -5.77 3.62
N MET A 76 8.33 -4.63 3.97
CA MET A 76 9.76 -4.37 3.79
C MET A 76 10.63 -5.37 4.54
N ASN A 77 10.22 -5.78 5.75
CA ASN A 77 10.94 -6.77 6.54
C ASN A 77 10.82 -8.20 5.97
N LYS A 78 9.69 -8.55 5.35
CA LYS A 78 9.51 -9.88 4.74
C LYS A 78 10.23 -10.04 3.40
N ASN A 79 10.34 -8.99 2.60
CA ASN A 79 10.96 -9.09 1.28
C ASN A 79 11.76 -7.83 0.93
N SER A 80 13.09 -7.92 1.02
CA SER A 80 13.99 -6.79 0.75
C SER A 80 13.97 -6.32 -0.71
N LYS A 81 13.58 -7.19 -1.66
CA LYS A 81 13.43 -6.82 -3.08
C LYS A 81 12.20 -5.94 -3.31
N ILE A 82 11.08 -6.28 -2.68
CA ILE A 82 9.84 -5.47 -2.74
C ILE A 82 9.99 -4.20 -1.88
N GLY A 83 10.72 -4.28 -0.76
CA GLY A 83 10.95 -3.15 0.14
C GLY A 83 11.67 -1.95 -0.51
N LYS A 84 12.56 -2.20 -1.48
CA LYS A 84 13.21 -1.12 -2.27
C LYS A 84 12.21 -0.32 -3.11
N PHE A 85 11.08 -0.91 -3.50
CA PHE A 85 10.02 -0.23 -4.22
C PHE A 85 9.20 0.68 -3.28
N ALA A 86 8.89 0.17 -2.08
CA ALA A 86 8.22 0.96 -1.06
C ALA A 86 9.07 2.16 -0.58
N GLU A 87 10.40 2.04 -0.59
CA GLU A 87 11.34 3.16 -0.40
C GLU A 87 11.25 4.23 -1.50
N SER A 88 10.98 3.85 -2.75
CA SER A 88 10.77 4.80 -3.87
C SER A 88 9.46 5.57 -3.71
N CYS A 89 8.42 4.94 -3.15
CA CYS A 89 7.17 5.62 -2.81
C CYS A 89 7.29 6.51 -1.56
N GLY A 90 8.13 6.13 -0.58
CA GLY A 90 8.35 6.90 0.65
C GLY A 90 9.28 8.11 0.50
N ARG A 91 10.17 8.14 -0.51
CA ARG A 91 11.06 9.28 -0.79
C ARG A 91 10.47 10.38 -1.66
N ASN A 92 9.36 10.10 -2.36
CA ASN A 92 8.65 11.15 -3.08
C ASN A 92 7.71 11.87 -2.14
N LYS A 93 8.21 12.98 -1.59
CA LYS A 93 7.41 14.15 -1.22
C LYS A 93 6.47 14.48 -2.38
N TRP A 94 5.28 13.93 -2.37
CA TRP A 94 4.13 14.53 -3.06
C TRP A 94 3.47 15.52 -2.11
N LEU A 95 4.31 16.44 -1.56
CA LEU A 95 4.04 17.72 -0.89
C LEU A 95 5.37 18.24 -0.27
#